data_AF-A0A3D3PCE9-F1
#
_entry.id   AF-A0A3D3PCE9-F1
#
_cell.length_a   1.000
_cell.length_b   1.000
_cell.length_c   1.000
_cell.angle_alpha   90.00
_cell.angle_beta   90.00
_cell.angle_gamma   90.00
#
_symmetry.space_group_name_H-M   'P 1'
#
loop_
_entity.id
_entity.type
_entity.pdbx_description
1 polymer ?
#
loop_
_entity_poly.entity_id
_entity_poly.type
_entity_poly.pdbx_seq_one_letter_code
_entity_poly.pdbx_strand_id
1 'polypeptide(L)' 'EPFLIQEGFIMRTPRGREVTAKAYTHLGKVPYPTLKGPQLF' A
#
# COMPACT_ATOMS: atom_id res chain seq x y z
N GLU A 1 14.99 -4.26 -4.56
CA GLU A 1 13.85 -5.14 -4.92
C GLU A 1 13.12 -4.72 -6.21
N PRO A 2 13.69 -4.97 -7.40
CA PRO A 2 12.97 -4.81 -8.67
C PRO A 2 11.79 -5.79 -8.81
N PHE A 3 11.90 -6.99 -8.22
CA PHE A 3 10.91 -8.05 -8.31
C PHE A 3 9.53 -7.65 -7.76
N LEU A 4 9.47 -7.02 -6.58
CA LEU A 4 8.18 -6.63 -5.98
C LEU A 4 7.44 -5.55 -6.79
N ILE A 5 8.18 -4.73 -7.54
CA ILE A 5 7.61 -3.74 -8.44
C ILE A 5 7.13 -4.42 -9.73
N GLN A 6 7.92 -5.36 -10.27
CA GLN A 6 7.55 -6.15 -11.46
C GLN A 6 6.31 -7.00 -11.22
N GLU A 7 6.19 -7.62 -10.05
CA GLU A 7 5.02 -8.39 -9.64
C GLU A 7 3.80 -7.52 -9.29
N GLY A 8 3.94 -6.19 -9.25
CA GLY A 8 2.86 -5.28 -8.89
C GLY A 8 2.47 -5.34 -7.41
N PHE A 9 3.37 -5.78 -6.53
CA PHE A 9 3.19 -5.75 -5.08
C PHE A 9 3.51 -4.37 -4.48
N ILE A 10 4.39 -3.60 -5.13
CA ILE A 10 4.79 -2.26 -4.72
C ILE A 10 4.68 -1.30 -5.91
N MET A 11 4.17 -0.10 -5.66
CA MET A 11 4.16 1.00 -6.63
C MET A 11 4.98 2.20 -6.14
N ARG A 12 5.43 3.02 -7.08
CA ARG A 12 6.13 4.28 -6.78
C ARG A 12 5.12 5.40 -6.63
N THR A 13 5.30 6.24 -5.63
CA THR A 13 4.54 7.47 -5.43
C THR A 13 5.48 8.64 -5.17
N PRO A 14 5.03 9.90 -5.29
CA PRO A 14 5.87 11.07 -4.97
C PRO A 14 6.41 11.06 -3.53
N ARG A 15 5.76 10.32 -2.62
CA ARG A 15 6.14 10.20 -1.20
C ARG A 15 7.00 8.97 -0.91
N GLY A 16 7.29 8.13 -1.91
CA GLY A 16 8.13 6.95 -1.77
C GLY A 16 7.57 5.70 -2.46
N ARG A 17 7.46 4.61 -1.71
CA ARG A 17 6.92 3.33 -2.19
C ARG A 17 5.69 2.99 -1.38
N GLU A 18 4.61 2.64 -2.07
CA GLU A 18 3.36 2.21 -1.45
C GLU A 18 3.05 0.76 -1.82
N VAL A 19 2.47 0.03 -0.86
CA VAL A 19 2.07 -1.37 -1.00
C VAL A 19 0.73 -1.42 -1.73
N THR A 20 0.61 -2.27 -2.73
CA THR A 20 -0.63 -2.41 -3.50
C THR A 20 -1.64 -3.31 -2.78
N ALA A 21 -2.92 -3.22 -3.17
CA ALA A 21 -3.95 -4.15 -2.67
C ALA A 21 -3.58 -5.63 -2.92
N LYS A 22 -2.95 -5.93 -4.06
CA LYS A 22 -2.44 -7.28 -4.41
C LYS A 22 -1.49 -7.81 -3.33
N ALA A 23 -0.60 -6.97 -2.82
CA ALA A 23 0.34 -7.37 -1.77
C ALA A 23 -0.36 -7.63 -0.43
N TYR A 24 -1.35 -6.81 -0.07
CA TYR A 24 -2.15 -7.04 1.13
C TYR A 24 -2.89 -8.39 1.06
N THR A 25 -3.53 -8.70 -0.07
CA THR A 25 -4.20 -9.99 -0.28
C THR A 25 -3.22 -11.16 -0.24
N HIS A 26 -2.06 -11.03 -0.89
CA HIS A 26 -1.04 -12.09 -0.93
C HIS A 26 -0.43 -12.39 0.45
N LEU A 27 -0.28 -11.36 1.28
CA LEU A 27 0.24 -11.50 2.64
C LEU A 27 -0.84 -11.89 3.67
N GLY A 28 -2.10 -12.01 3.24
CA GLY A 28 -3.23 -12.24 4.15
C GLY A 28 -3.39 -11.11 5.18
N LYS A 29 -2.97 -9.89 4.84
CA LYS A 29 -3.03 -8.71 5.72
C LYS A 29 -4.20 -7.84 5.31
N VAL A 30 -5.02 -7.45 6.27
CA VAL A 30 -6.01 -6.39 6.06
C VAL A 30 -5.24 -5.06 6.12
N PRO A 31 -5.33 -4.19 5.10
CA PRO A 31 -4.77 -2.86 5.22
C PRO A 31 -5.41 -2.21 6.44
N TYR A 32 -4.59 -1.71 7.36
CA TYR A 32 -5.10 -0.98 8.51
C TYR A 32 -6.09 0.07 7.97
N PRO A 33 -7.31 0.18 8.53
CA PRO A 33 -8.17 1.29 8.19
C PRO A 33 -7.35 2.52 8.49
N THR A 34 -6.88 3.21 7.44
CA THR A 34 -6.25 4.51 7.58
C THR A 34 -7.26 5.28 8.39
N LEU A 35 -6.92 5.57 9.65
CA LEU A 35 -7.71 6.43 10.50
C LEU A 35 -7.95 7.66 9.64
N LYS A 36 -9.17 7.79 9.09
CA LYS A 36 -9.57 9.00 8.38
C LYS A 36 -9.24 10.08 9.38
N GLY A 37 -8.20 10.87 9.09
CA GLY A 37 -7.80 11.97 9.95
C GLY A 37 -9.06 12.78 10.27
N PRO A 38 -9.15 13.32 11.50
CA PRO A 38 -10.36 14.00 11.93
C PRO A 38 -10.75 15.01 10.85
N GLN A 39 -12.00 14.93 10.40
CA GLN A 39 -12.60 15.98 9.60
C GLN A 39 -12.50 17.25 10.46
N LEU A 40 -11.48 18.06 10.17
CA LEU A 40 -11.33 19.37 10.76
C LEU A 40 -12.45 20.21 10.13
N PHE A 41 -13.47 20.47 10.96
CA PHE A 41 -14.48 21.49 10.75
C PHE A 41 -13.82 22.86 10.56
#